data_AF-A0A0F6HB67-F1
#
_entry.id   AF-A0A0F6HB67-F1
#
_cell.length_a   1.000
_cell.length_b   1.000
_cell.length_c   1.000
_cell.angle_alpha   90.00
_cell.angle_beta   90.00
_cell.angle_gamma   90.00
#
_symmetry.space_group_name_H-M   'P 1'
#
loop_
_entity.id
_entity.type
_entity.pdbx_description
1 polymer ?
#
loop_
_entity_poly.entity_id
_entity_poly.type
_entity_poly.pdbx_seq_one_letter_code
_entity_poly.pdbx_strand_id
1 'polypeptide(L)'
;MFVGNSLWGTNLPFYWNYVLITSIKKQSSSYWSDIFSKSHTICYTGAVILSNGYFKFSLLPKNFIKLSKNYKIRLIPLITTVSKNDSSFLSSDVTMKIAIENLINFLKQNPEIAGLHFDIEFLPKSEIGNYKKFLRKLKQELPKEKVLTVAIFPQLEFPNQNFIIHSELIEEKSIDEFVLMSYDFHSPKTNPGPVTSIPLTKKNLEFLLKRTSNSKLWLGLPLYGYFWNRNGRVQILTQKDLKKFRESSEIILNEDGFFFVKNSKGEGYISDLNTLEKYNVLINTFQLKGTAFWRVGF
;
A
#
# COMPACT_ATOMS: atom_id res chain seq x y z
N MET A 1 9.51 -27.03 19.42
CA MET A 1 10.97 -27.13 19.28
C MET A 1 11.49 -25.79 18.77
N PHE A 2 12.51 -25.26 19.46
CA PHE A 2 13.36 -24.10 19.17
C PHE A 2 12.79 -22.66 19.14
N VAL A 3 13.15 -21.96 20.22
CA VAL A 3 13.51 -20.54 20.28
C VAL A 3 14.81 -20.33 19.50
N GLY A 4 14.96 -19.21 18.77
CA GLY A 4 16.23 -18.80 18.17
C GLY A 4 16.03 -17.72 17.10
N ASN A 5 16.57 -16.53 17.34
CA ASN A 5 16.39 -15.36 16.49
C ASN A 5 17.36 -15.39 15.30
N SER A 6 16.83 -15.36 14.08
CA SER A 6 17.36 -14.62 12.92
C SER A 6 16.39 -14.78 11.76
N LEU A 7 15.88 -13.67 11.23
CA LEU A 7 15.45 -13.49 9.83
C LEU A 7 14.63 -14.63 9.18
N TRP A 8 13.35 -14.35 8.94
CA TRP A 8 12.59 -14.75 7.75
C TRP A 8 12.73 -16.21 7.28
N GLY A 9 11.70 -17.02 7.52
CA GLY A 9 11.53 -18.26 6.77
C GLY A 9 10.38 -19.10 7.31
N THR A 10 9.30 -19.22 6.53
CA THR A 10 8.58 -20.48 6.26
C THR A 10 7.44 -20.23 5.27
N ASN A 11 7.75 -20.44 3.99
CA ASN A 11 6.88 -20.96 2.91
C ASN A 11 5.49 -20.36 2.62
N LEU A 12 5.17 -19.16 3.10
CA LEU A 12 4.01 -18.38 2.63
C LEU A 12 4.47 -16.98 2.18
N PRO A 13 3.86 -16.40 1.12
CA PRO A 13 4.11 -15.00 0.80
C PRO A 13 3.69 -14.13 1.99
N PHE A 14 4.54 -13.21 2.43
CA PHE A 14 4.18 -12.31 3.52
C PHE A 14 3.00 -11.42 3.12
N TYR A 15 2.16 -11.09 4.09
CA TYR A 15 1.03 -10.18 3.87
C TYR A 15 1.24 -8.85 4.59
N TRP A 16 1.16 -7.77 3.81
CA TRP A 16 1.11 -6.40 4.27
C TRP A 16 -0.34 -5.93 4.15
N ASN A 17 -0.95 -5.48 5.24
CA ASN A 17 -2.36 -5.06 5.24
C ASN A 17 -2.46 -3.57 5.55
N TYR A 18 -3.03 -2.81 4.62
CA TYR A 18 -3.40 -1.42 4.87
C TYR A 18 -4.68 -1.37 5.72
N VAL A 19 -4.73 -0.45 6.68
CA VAL A 19 -5.85 -0.31 7.62
C VAL A 19 -6.12 1.16 7.95
N LEU A 20 -7.37 1.51 8.25
CA LEU A 20 -7.67 2.84 8.78
C LEU A 20 -7.42 2.90 10.28
N ILE A 21 -6.85 4.01 10.75
CA ILE A 21 -6.75 4.29 12.19
C ILE A 21 -8.11 4.30 12.90
N THR A 22 -9.15 4.75 12.20
CA THR A 22 -10.52 4.73 12.73
C THR A 22 -11.03 3.31 12.93
N SER A 23 -10.68 2.38 12.03
CA SER A 23 -10.98 0.95 12.22
C SER A 23 -10.19 0.37 13.39
N ILE A 24 -8.92 0.73 13.54
CA ILE A 24 -8.09 0.31 14.70
C ILE A 24 -8.77 0.69 16.03
N LYS A 25 -9.29 1.91 16.11
CA LYS A 25 -9.93 2.43 17.33
C LYS A 25 -11.33 1.85 17.59
N LYS A 26 -12.02 1.36 16.57
CA LYS A 26 -13.42 0.87 16.68
C LYS A 26 -13.54 -0.64 16.84
N GLN A 27 -12.65 -1.41 16.21
CA GLN A 27 -12.78 -2.87 16.16
C GLN A 27 -12.24 -3.56 17.43
N SER A 28 -12.77 -4.74 17.71
CA SER A 28 -12.41 -5.53 18.89
C SER A 28 -11.02 -6.16 18.80
N SER A 29 -10.46 -6.58 19.94
CA SER A 29 -9.21 -7.36 19.97
C SER A 29 -9.34 -8.70 19.23
N SER A 30 -10.53 -9.33 19.22
CA SER A 30 -10.75 -10.58 18.48
C SER A 30 -10.68 -10.37 16.97
N TYR A 31 -11.26 -9.28 16.47
CA TYR A 31 -11.14 -8.87 15.07
C TYR A 31 -9.67 -8.69 14.67
N TRP A 32 -8.90 -7.98 15.49
CA TRP A 32 -7.48 -7.76 15.22
C TRP A 32 -6.63 -9.02 15.37
N SER A 33 -7.02 -9.95 16.24
CA SER A 33 -6.33 -11.25 16.36
C SER A 33 -6.44 -12.06 15.07
N ASP A 34 -7.62 -12.11 14.44
CA ASP A 34 -7.80 -12.79 13.15
C ASP A 34 -6.93 -12.14 12.05
N ILE A 35 -6.96 -10.80 11.93
CA ILE A 35 -6.14 -10.09 10.94
C ILE A 35 -4.64 -10.31 11.21
N PHE A 36 -4.20 -10.21 12.46
CA PHE A 36 -2.78 -10.36 12.81
C PHE A 36 -2.27 -11.79 12.58
N SER A 37 -3.10 -12.82 12.82
CA SER A 37 -2.74 -14.21 12.55
C SER A 37 -2.33 -14.48 11.09
N LYS A 38 -2.76 -13.61 10.17
CA LYS A 38 -2.50 -13.70 8.72
C LYS A 38 -1.62 -12.55 8.22
N SER A 39 -1.09 -11.70 9.09
CA SER A 39 -0.36 -10.49 8.70
C SER A 39 1.10 -10.57 9.09
N HIS A 40 1.95 -10.03 8.22
CA HIS A 40 3.33 -9.69 8.53
C HIS A 40 3.45 -8.19 8.88
N THR A 41 2.88 -7.32 8.05
CA THR A 41 2.88 -5.87 8.25
C THR A 41 1.44 -5.36 8.39
N ILE A 42 1.24 -4.43 9.32
CA ILE A 42 0.05 -3.58 9.36
C ILE A 42 0.48 -2.15 9.08
N CYS A 43 0.03 -1.63 7.94
CA CYS A 43 0.24 -0.25 7.57
C CYS A 43 -1.02 0.56 7.84
N TYR A 44 -0.92 1.61 8.66
CA TYR A 44 -2.10 2.31 9.16
C TYR A 44 -2.10 3.80 8.84
N THR A 45 -3.27 4.33 8.52
CA THR A 45 -3.45 5.75 8.20
C THR A 45 -3.32 6.66 9.43
N GLY A 46 -3.36 7.97 9.21
CA GLY A 46 -3.43 8.97 10.28
C GLY A 46 -2.09 9.59 10.65
N ALA A 47 -1.09 9.48 9.78
CA ALA A 47 0.19 10.17 9.86
C ALA A 47 0.36 11.10 8.65
N VAL A 48 0.67 12.38 8.90
CA VAL A 48 0.69 13.44 7.89
C VAL A 48 1.87 14.38 8.15
N ILE A 49 2.63 14.69 7.10
CA ILE A 49 3.61 15.78 7.11
C ILE A 49 2.93 17.07 6.65
N LEU A 50 3.10 18.13 7.42
CA LEU A 50 2.59 19.48 7.14
C LEU A 50 3.55 20.25 6.22
N SER A 51 3.02 21.28 5.56
CA SER A 51 3.77 22.14 4.63
C SER A 51 5.05 22.73 5.23
N ASN A 52 5.07 22.99 6.54
CA ASN A 52 6.22 23.53 7.27
C ASN A 52 7.17 22.45 7.83
N GLY A 53 6.99 21.19 7.45
CA GLY A 53 7.77 20.04 7.90
C GLY A 53 7.30 19.41 9.22
N TYR A 54 6.37 20.01 9.96
CA TYR A 54 5.88 19.36 11.18
C TYR A 54 5.12 18.06 10.87
N PHE A 55 5.19 17.11 11.80
CA PHE A 55 4.55 15.80 11.65
C PHE A 55 3.37 15.67 12.61
N LYS A 56 2.19 15.33 12.07
CA LYS A 56 1.02 14.97 12.87
C LYS A 56 0.76 13.48 12.74
N PHE A 57 0.50 12.80 13.84
CA PHE A 57 0.17 11.38 13.83
C PHE A 57 -0.92 11.04 14.83
N SER A 58 -1.61 9.93 14.58
CA SER A 58 -2.59 9.37 15.48
C SER A 58 -1.98 8.28 16.36
N LEU A 59 -2.22 8.37 17.66
CA LEU A 59 -1.81 7.33 18.61
C LEU A 59 -2.60 6.04 18.40
N LEU A 60 -1.89 4.92 18.52
CA LEU A 60 -2.46 3.58 18.53
C LEU A 60 -2.95 3.21 19.93
N PRO A 61 -4.08 2.49 20.07
CA PRO A 61 -4.54 1.98 21.34
C PRO A 61 -3.51 1.02 21.99
N LYS A 62 -3.30 1.12 23.31
CA LYS A 62 -2.33 0.28 24.05
C LYS A 62 -2.59 -1.21 23.89
N ASN A 63 -3.85 -1.64 23.88
CA ASN A 63 -4.24 -3.03 23.67
C ASN A 63 -3.88 -3.53 22.27
N PHE A 64 -4.03 -2.69 21.24
CA PHE A 64 -3.64 -3.00 19.87
C PHE A 64 -2.12 -3.18 19.75
N ILE A 65 -1.33 -2.30 20.37
CA ILE A 65 0.14 -2.41 20.43
C ILE A 65 0.56 -3.68 21.19
N LYS A 66 -0.08 -4.00 22.32
CA LYS A 66 0.23 -5.24 23.07
C LYS A 66 -0.06 -6.47 22.21
N LEU A 67 -1.18 -6.47 21.51
CA LEU A 67 -1.56 -7.56 20.61
C LEU A 67 -0.59 -7.69 19.43
N SER A 68 -0.16 -6.57 18.84
CA SER A 68 0.76 -6.58 17.69
C SER A 68 2.10 -7.21 18.07
N LYS A 69 2.60 -6.94 19.29
CA LYS A 69 3.81 -7.56 19.84
C LYS A 69 3.67 -9.08 19.99
N ASN A 70 2.52 -9.57 20.46
CA ASN A 70 2.27 -11.02 20.62
C ASN A 70 2.32 -11.75 19.26
N TYR A 71 1.78 -11.13 18.22
CA TYR A 71 1.78 -11.67 16.86
C TYR A 71 3.04 -11.28 16.06
N LYS A 72 3.97 -10.53 16.66
CA LYS A 72 5.21 -10.04 16.02
C LYS A 72 4.95 -9.23 14.75
N ILE A 73 3.88 -8.44 14.76
CA ILE A 73 3.45 -7.62 13.62
C ILE A 73 4.37 -6.41 13.45
N ARG A 74 4.72 -6.15 12.21
CA ARG A 74 5.42 -4.93 11.79
C ARG A 74 4.42 -3.78 11.68
N LEU A 75 4.38 -2.88 12.67
CA LEU A 75 3.54 -1.69 12.63
C LEU A 75 4.25 -0.56 11.88
N ILE A 76 3.63 -0.06 10.81
CA ILE A 76 4.22 1.02 9.98
C ILE A 76 3.15 2.09 9.68
N PRO A 77 3.31 3.36 10.09
CA PRO A 77 2.40 4.41 9.68
C PRO A 77 2.52 4.70 8.17
N LEU A 78 1.36 4.84 7.52
CA LEU A 78 1.22 5.45 6.20
C LEU A 78 1.35 6.96 6.34
N ILE A 79 2.44 7.51 5.82
CA ILE A 79 2.73 8.93 5.82
C ILE A 79 2.27 9.52 4.49
N THR A 80 1.35 10.47 4.59
CA THR A 80 0.91 11.30 3.46
C THR A 80 1.22 12.78 3.74
N THR A 81 0.83 13.66 2.83
CA THR A 81 0.83 15.12 3.00
C THR A 81 -0.58 15.64 3.30
N VAL A 82 -0.68 16.91 3.70
CA VAL A 82 -1.96 17.56 4.09
C VAL A 82 -2.97 17.54 2.96
N SER A 83 -2.50 17.70 1.74
CA SER A 83 -3.29 17.55 0.52
C SER A 83 -2.45 16.79 -0.50
N LYS A 84 -3.10 16.14 -1.46
CA LYS A 84 -2.42 15.31 -2.47
C LYS A 84 -1.26 16.03 -3.15
N ASN A 85 -1.40 17.32 -3.42
CA ASN A 85 -0.41 18.13 -4.14
C ASN A 85 0.52 18.95 -3.24
N ASP A 86 0.37 18.87 -1.92
CA ASP A 86 1.22 19.64 -1.00
C ASP A 86 2.57 18.94 -0.83
N SER A 87 3.57 19.47 -1.52
CA SER A 87 4.97 19.06 -1.42
C SER A 87 5.83 20.11 -0.73
N SER A 88 5.21 21.13 -0.10
CA SER A 88 5.92 22.30 0.42
C SER A 88 6.96 21.95 1.50
N PHE A 89 6.80 20.82 2.19
CA PHE A 89 7.80 20.35 3.15
C PHE A 89 9.17 20.04 2.50
N LEU A 90 9.19 19.77 1.19
CA LEU A 90 10.39 19.53 0.39
C LEU A 90 11.03 20.81 -0.15
N SER A 91 10.36 21.96 -0.05
CA SER A 91 10.78 23.23 -0.69
C SER A 91 12.09 23.83 -0.18
N SER A 92 12.58 23.41 0.99
CA SER A 92 13.81 23.93 1.57
C SER A 92 14.52 22.90 2.46
N ASP A 93 15.83 23.09 2.67
CA ASP A 93 16.59 22.29 3.64
C ASP A 93 16.07 22.45 5.07
N VAL A 94 15.49 23.60 5.41
CA VAL A 94 14.93 23.88 6.74
C VAL A 94 13.68 23.03 6.98
N THR A 95 12.71 23.05 6.06
CA THR A 95 11.47 22.26 6.20
C THR A 95 11.73 20.76 6.15
N MET A 96 12.65 20.31 5.29
CA MET A 96 13.09 18.91 5.27
C MET A 96 13.74 18.49 6.59
N LYS A 97 14.61 19.33 7.17
CA LYS A 97 15.24 19.05 8.46
C LYS A 97 14.21 18.95 9.58
N ILE A 98 13.26 19.87 9.65
CA ILE A 98 12.15 19.82 10.63
C ILE A 98 11.38 18.51 10.49
N ALA A 99 11.04 18.10 9.26
CA ALA A 99 10.34 16.84 9.02
C ALA A 99 11.14 15.62 9.48
N ILE A 100 12.42 15.55 9.16
CA ILE A 100 13.30 14.45 9.61
C ILE A 100 13.36 14.39 11.13
N GLU A 101 13.63 15.51 11.80
CA GLU A 101 13.71 15.57 13.27
C GLU A 101 12.40 15.11 13.94
N ASN A 102 11.26 15.55 13.41
CA ASN A 102 9.95 15.15 13.92
C ASN A 102 9.68 13.64 13.73
N LEU A 103 10.02 13.08 12.56
CA LEU A 103 9.87 11.65 12.29
C LEU A 103 10.77 10.79 13.17
N ILE A 104 12.02 11.22 13.37
CA ILE A 104 12.96 10.52 14.25
C ILE A 104 12.50 10.59 15.71
N ASN A 105 12.02 11.75 16.17
CA ASN A 105 11.45 11.88 17.52
C ASN A 105 10.20 11.01 17.71
N PHE A 106 9.33 10.93 16.70
CA PHE A 106 8.20 10.00 16.70
C PHE A 106 8.66 8.54 16.87
N LEU A 107 9.67 8.09 16.10
CA LEU A 107 10.19 6.73 16.22
C LEU A 107 10.85 6.44 17.58
N LYS A 108 11.54 7.43 18.17
CA LYS A 108 12.11 7.33 19.52
C LYS A 108 11.03 7.16 20.59
N GLN A 109 9.92 7.89 20.46
CA GLN A 109 8.80 7.83 21.40
C GLN A 109 7.91 6.60 21.21
N ASN A 110 7.95 5.96 20.04
CA ASN A 110 7.11 4.82 19.68
C ASN A 110 7.99 3.66 19.19
N PRO A 111 8.79 3.03 20.08
CA PRO A 111 9.78 2.02 19.70
C PRO A 111 9.17 0.78 19.05
N GLU A 112 7.87 0.52 19.22
CA GLU A 112 7.12 -0.55 18.54
C GLU A 112 6.93 -0.33 17.03
N ILE A 113 7.07 0.90 16.55
CA ILE A 113 6.92 1.23 15.14
C ILE A 113 8.15 0.75 14.40
N ALA A 114 7.96 -0.09 13.38
CA ALA A 114 9.04 -0.81 12.71
C ALA A 114 9.63 -0.05 11.52
N GLY A 115 9.07 1.09 11.15
CA GLY A 115 9.52 1.84 9.99
C GLY A 115 8.54 2.93 9.60
N LEU A 116 8.75 3.51 8.42
CA LEU A 116 7.93 4.56 7.84
C LEU A 116 7.54 4.15 6.41
N HIS A 117 6.28 4.38 6.03
CA HIS A 117 5.81 4.14 4.67
C HIS A 117 5.31 5.43 4.05
N PHE A 118 6.02 5.93 3.04
CA PHE A 118 5.67 7.16 2.35
C PHE A 118 4.78 6.85 1.15
N ASP A 119 3.63 7.54 1.13
CA ASP A 119 2.66 7.49 0.05
C ASP A 119 2.46 8.90 -0.49
N ILE A 120 3.46 9.34 -1.26
CA ILE A 120 3.56 10.68 -1.84
C ILE A 120 3.26 10.56 -3.33
N GLU A 121 1.97 10.51 -3.65
CA GLU A 121 1.50 10.19 -5.00
C GLU A 121 1.62 11.34 -6.02
N PHE A 122 1.61 12.60 -5.58
CA PHE A 122 1.65 13.77 -6.48
C PHE A 122 2.75 14.73 -6.04
N LEU A 123 3.64 15.04 -6.98
CA LEU A 123 4.83 15.85 -6.78
C LEU A 123 5.19 16.52 -8.11
N PRO A 124 5.43 17.84 -8.16
CA PRO A 124 5.97 18.48 -9.34
C PRO A 124 7.33 17.87 -9.72
N LYS A 125 7.64 17.77 -11.03
CA LYS A 125 8.94 17.22 -11.48
C LYS A 125 10.14 17.93 -10.85
N SER A 126 10.03 19.23 -10.60
CA SER A 126 11.06 20.04 -9.94
C SER A 126 11.39 19.57 -8.52
N GLU A 127 10.44 18.96 -7.82
CA GLU A 127 10.61 18.52 -6.43
C GLU A 127 11.13 17.08 -6.31
N ILE A 128 11.22 16.31 -7.40
CA ILE A 128 11.73 14.92 -7.36
C ILE A 128 13.15 14.87 -6.78
N GLY A 129 14.01 15.83 -7.15
CA GLY A 129 15.36 15.93 -6.60
C GLY A 129 15.37 16.18 -5.09
N ASN A 130 14.48 17.06 -4.62
CA ASN A 130 14.32 17.34 -3.19
C ASN A 130 13.75 16.13 -2.44
N TYR A 131 12.84 15.37 -3.04
CA TYR A 131 12.32 14.16 -2.43
C TYR A 131 13.40 13.08 -2.27
N LYS A 132 14.22 12.86 -3.30
CA LYS A 132 15.41 11.97 -3.22
C LYS A 132 16.37 12.42 -2.12
N LYS A 133 16.65 13.74 -2.05
CA LYS A 133 17.49 14.33 -1.00
C LYS A 133 16.91 14.10 0.40
N PHE A 134 15.61 14.31 0.57
CA PHE A 134 14.89 14.05 1.82
C PHE A 134 15.00 12.59 2.24
N LEU A 135 14.72 11.63 1.35
CA LEU A 135 14.77 10.19 1.66
C LEU A 135 16.18 9.73 2.04
N ARG A 136 17.23 10.23 1.38
CA ARG A 136 18.63 9.93 1.72
C ARG A 136 19.00 10.45 3.10
N LYS A 137 18.67 11.71 3.40
CA LYS A 137 18.92 12.32 4.72
C LYS A 137 18.14 11.59 5.82
N LEU A 138 16.86 11.30 5.57
CA LEU A 138 16.04 10.55 6.52
C LEU A 138 16.64 9.16 6.79
N LYS A 139 17.09 8.44 5.76
CA LYS A 139 17.70 7.13 5.92
C LYS A 139 19.00 7.15 6.72
N GLN A 140 19.79 8.23 6.64
CA GLN A 140 21.01 8.40 7.43
C GLN A 140 20.72 8.53 8.94
N GLU A 141 19.61 9.20 9.29
CA GLU A 141 19.19 9.41 10.68
C GLU A 141 18.31 8.27 11.22
N LEU A 142 17.79 7.42 10.33
CA LEU A 142 16.88 6.33 10.68
C LEU A 142 17.61 5.27 11.51
N PRO A 143 17.06 4.82 12.66
CA PRO A 143 17.65 3.71 13.41
C PRO A 143 17.78 2.45 12.53
N LYS A 144 18.88 1.71 12.67
CA LYS A 144 19.28 0.63 11.74
C LYS A 144 18.24 -0.48 11.61
N GLU A 145 17.46 -0.71 12.67
CA GLU A 145 16.39 -1.72 12.73
C GLU A 145 15.06 -1.27 12.08
N LYS A 146 14.93 0.01 11.72
CA LYS A 146 13.71 0.57 11.12
C LYS A 146 13.83 0.58 9.60
N VAL A 147 12.70 0.34 8.92
CA VAL A 147 12.63 0.36 7.45
C VAL A 147 12.06 1.66 6.91
N LEU A 148 12.62 2.16 5.81
CA LEU A 148 12.07 3.23 4.99
C LEU A 148 11.46 2.61 3.73
N THR A 149 10.16 2.79 3.57
CA THR A 149 9.40 2.15 2.49
C THR A 149 8.59 3.18 1.71
N VAL A 150 8.34 2.93 0.43
CA VAL A 150 7.65 3.87 -0.46
C VAL A 150 6.59 3.15 -1.29
N ALA A 151 5.39 3.72 -1.39
CA ALA A 151 4.38 3.28 -2.35
C ALA A 151 4.73 3.82 -3.75
N ILE A 152 4.62 2.99 -4.78
CA ILE A 152 4.93 3.38 -6.16
C ILE A 152 3.81 2.97 -7.10
N PHE A 153 3.54 3.81 -8.09
CA PHE A 153 2.63 3.49 -9.19
C PHE A 153 3.26 2.48 -10.16
N PRO A 154 2.45 1.76 -10.96
CA PRO A 154 2.92 1.14 -12.19
C PRO A 154 3.50 2.21 -13.13
N GLN A 155 4.62 1.90 -13.76
CA GLN A 155 5.43 2.80 -14.60
C GLN A 155 5.07 2.70 -16.09
N LEU A 156 4.47 1.59 -16.49
CA LEU A 156 4.12 1.28 -17.87
C LEU A 156 2.60 1.19 -17.99
N GLU A 157 2.05 1.93 -18.96
CA GLU A 157 0.62 1.89 -19.34
C GLU A 157 -0.33 2.12 -18.16
N PHE A 158 0.08 2.95 -17.20
CA PHE A 158 -0.77 3.37 -16.10
C PHE A 158 -1.54 4.64 -16.50
N PRO A 159 -2.89 4.69 -16.32
CA PRO A 159 -3.72 5.79 -16.79
C PRO A 159 -3.43 7.14 -16.09
N ASN A 160 -2.73 7.12 -14.95
CA ASN A 160 -2.34 8.33 -14.23
C ASN A 160 -0.85 8.64 -14.43
N GLN A 161 -0.54 9.81 -15.00
CA GLN A 161 0.83 10.24 -15.32
C GLN A 161 1.74 10.49 -14.10
N ASN A 162 1.21 10.47 -12.88
CA ASN A 162 2.02 10.65 -11.67
C ASN A 162 3.10 9.58 -11.45
N PHE A 163 3.04 8.46 -12.17
CA PHE A 163 4.08 7.44 -12.08
C PHE A 163 5.49 7.99 -12.33
N ILE A 164 5.61 9.10 -13.10
CA ILE A 164 6.88 9.77 -13.41
C ILE A 164 7.71 10.03 -12.14
N ILE A 165 7.07 10.43 -11.04
CA ILE A 165 7.74 10.71 -9.76
C ILE A 165 8.45 9.46 -9.25
N HIS A 166 7.76 8.34 -9.29
CA HIS A 166 8.22 7.08 -8.73
C HIS A 166 9.27 6.39 -9.62
N SER A 167 9.24 6.63 -10.94
CA SER A 167 10.26 6.10 -11.87
C SER A 167 11.69 6.43 -11.43
N GLU A 168 11.88 7.64 -10.91
CA GLU A 168 13.16 8.19 -10.46
C GLU A 168 13.59 7.69 -9.07
N LEU A 169 12.68 7.02 -8.33
CA LEU A 169 12.93 6.51 -6.98
C LEU A 169 13.33 5.04 -6.94
N ILE A 170 13.07 4.27 -8.00
CA ILE A 170 13.25 2.81 -8.01
C ILE A 170 14.70 2.39 -7.69
N GLU A 171 15.65 3.21 -8.14
CA GLU A 171 17.10 2.97 -7.97
C GLU A 171 17.66 3.62 -6.69
N GLU A 172 16.84 4.33 -5.91
CA GLU A 172 17.27 4.98 -4.67
C GLU A 172 17.63 3.96 -3.60
N LYS A 173 18.93 3.82 -3.34
CA LYS A 173 19.47 2.88 -2.35
C LYS A 173 18.99 3.14 -0.92
N SER A 174 18.54 4.36 -0.62
CA SER A 174 18.01 4.72 0.70
C SER A 174 16.68 4.06 1.02
N ILE A 175 15.94 3.59 0.02
CA ILE A 175 14.64 2.93 0.20
C ILE A 175 14.87 1.43 0.41
N ASP A 176 14.33 0.89 1.52
CA ASP A 176 14.47 -0.52 1.86
C ASP A 176 13.47 -1.39 1.11
N GLU A 177 12.23 -0.92 0.95
CA GLU A 177 11.14 -1.69 0.33
C GLU A 177 10.19 -0.78 -0.47
N PHE A 178 9.61 -1.32 -1.52
CA PHE A 178 8.58 -0.67 -2.32
C PHE A 178 7.28 -1.47 -2.28
N VAL A 179 6.15 -0.77 -2.27
CA VAL A 179 4.85 -1.37 -2.55
C VAL A 179 4.40 -0.91 -3.93
N LEU A 180 4.38 -1.82 -4.91
CA LEU A 180 3.83 -1.53 -6.23
C LEU A 180 2.31 -1.52 -6.15
N MET A 181 1.69 -0.37 -6.28
CA MET A 181 0.24 -0.18 -6.28
C MET A 181 -0.38 -0.67 -7.59
N SER A 182 -0.41 -2.00 -7.79
CA SER A 182 -0.90 -2.62 -9.02
C SER A 182 -2.43 -2.71 -9.03
N TYR A 183 -3.08 -1.55 -8.95
CA TYR A 183 -4.52 -1.37 -8.98
C TYR A 183 -4.87 0.01 -9.55
N ASP A 184 -6.15 0.25 -9.81
CA ASP A 184 -6.69 1.42 -10.49
C ASP A 184 -6.21 1.59 -11.94
N PHE A 185 -5.91 0.50 -12.64
CA PHE A 185 -5.81 0.53 -14.12
C PHE A 185 -7.15 0.93 -14.74
N HIS A 186 -8.26 0.50 -14.11
CA HIS A 186 -9.57 1.09 -14.29
C HIS A 186 -10.08 1.66 -12.96
N SER A 187 -10.52 2.90 -12.97
CA SER A 187 -10.93 3.67 -11.80
C SER A 187 -12.18 4.52 -12.13
N PRO A 188 -12.75 5.27 -11.16
CA PRO A 188 -13.86 6.19 -11.45
C PRO A 188 -13.54 7.28 -12.49
N LYS A 189 -12.26 7.44 -12.85
CA LYS A 189 -11.78 8.41 -13.84
C LYS A 189 -11.53 7.80 -15.23
N THR A 190 -11.75 6.50 -15.40
CA THR A 190 -11.55 5.79 -16.66
C THR A 190 -12.83 5.10 -17.11
N ASN A 191 -12.79 4.51 -18.31
CA ASN A 191 -13.83 3.58 -18.74
C ASN A 191 -13.91 2.37 -17.80
N PRO A 192 -15.09 1.72 -17.70
CA PRO A 192 -15.25 0.50 -16.92
C PRO A 192 -14.25 -0.58 -17.29
N GLY A 193 -13.78 -1.31 -16.29
CA GLY A 193 -12.89 -2.45 -16.50
C GLY A 193 -12.31 -2.98 -15.18
N PRO A 194 -11.48 -4.02 -15.29
CA PRO A 194 -10.76 -4.61 -14.16
C PRO A 194 -9.93 -3.61 -13.36
N VAL A 195 -10.03 -3.62 -12.04
CA VAL A 195 -9.25 -2.70 -11.18
C VAL A 195 -7.75 -3.01 -11.25
N THR A 196 -7.39 -4.28 -11.41
CA THR A 196 -6.02 -4.75 -11.64
C THR A 196 -5.91 -5.55 -12.94
N SER A 197 -4.71 -5.80 -13.47
CA SER A 197 -4.49 -6.48 -14.75
C SER A 197 -3.21 -7.31 -14.69
N ILE A 198 -3.33 -8.64 -14.72
CA ILE A 198 -2.17 -9.55 -14.62
C ILE A 198 -1.11 -9.27 -15.69
N PRO A 199 -1.46 -9.10 -16.99
CA PRO A 199 -0.47 -8.77 -18.02
C PRO A 199 0.27 -7.45 -17.73
N LEU A 200 -0.45 -6.39 -17.35
CA LEU A 200 0.16 -5.10 -17.03
C LEU A 200 0.98 -5.15 -15.74
N THR A 201 0.52 -5.89 -14.72
CA THR A 201 1.28 -6.15 -13.50
C THR A 201 2.58 -6.87 -13.82
N LYS A 202 2.54 -7.96 -14.59
CA LYS A 202 3.72 -8.71 -15.02
C LYS A 202 4.72 -7.80 -15.75
N LYS A 203 4.24 -7.03 -16.73
CA LYS A 203 5.06 -6.08 -17.50
C LYS A 203 5.73 -5.04 -16.59
N ASN A 204 5.01 -4.51 -15.60
CA ASN A 204 5.55 -3.56 -14.64
C ASN A 204 6.56 -4.19 -13.68
N LEU A 205 6.33 -5.42 -13.22
CA LEU A 205 7.30 -6.16 -12.40
C LEU A 205 8.60 -6.41 -13.16
N GLU A 206 8.53 -6.85 -14.43
CA GLU A 206 9.70 -7.03 -15.29
C GLU A 206 10.49 -5.73 -15.48
N PHE A 207 9.81 -4.59 -15.56
CA PHE A 207 10.45 -3.28 -15.61
C PHE A 207 11.18 -2.92 -14.31
N LEU A 208 10.54 -3.14 -13.16
CA LEU A 208 11.10 -2.82 -11.84
C LEU A 208 12.30 -3.72 -11.51
N LEU A 209 12.24 -5.01 -11.84
CA LEU A 209 13.28 -5.98 -11.52
C LEU A 209 14.59 -5.77 -12.28
N LYS A 210 14.56 -4.97 -13.36
CA LYS A 210 15.78 -4.50 -14.03
C LYS A 210 16.51 -3.39 -13.26
N ARG A 211 15.89 -2.80 -12.23
CA ARG A 211 16.35 -1.59 -11.52
C ARG A 211 16.41 -1.75 -10.00
N THR A 212 15.68 -2.71 -9.44
CA THR A 212 15.68 -2.99 -8.00
C THR A 212 15.51 -4.49 -7.73
N SER A 213 15.86 -4.91 -6.52
CA SER A 213 15.80 -6.33 -6.13
C SER A 213 14.36 -6.79 -5.86
N ASN A 214 14.02 -8.01 -6.28
CA ASN A 214 12.72 -8.64 -5.99
C ASN A 214 12.40 -8.67 -4.49
N SER A 215 13.40 -8.89 -3.65
CA SER A 215 13.30 -8.90 -2.18
C SER A 215 12.95 -7.55 -1.56
N LYS A 216 12.96 -6.46 -2.34
CA LYS A 216 12.45 -5.15 -1.93
C LYS A 216 10.99 -4.93 -2.32
N LEU A 217 10.43 -5.72 -3.24
CA LEU A 217 9.14 -5.45 -3.87
C LEU A 217 8.00 -6.22 -3.19
N TRP A 218 6.99 -5.48 -2.75
CA TRP A 218 5.67 -5.99 -2.42
C TRP A 218 4.70 -5.71 -3.57
N LEU A 219 3.85 -6.69 -3.89
CA LEU A 219 2.79 -6.50 -4.87
C LEU A 219 1.52 -5.99 -4.19
N GLY A 220 1.18 -4.73 -4.46
CA GLY A 220 -0.07 -4.10 -4.01
C GLY A 220 -1.28 -4.60 -4.79
N LEU A 221 -2.30 -5.11 -4.10
CA LEU A 221 -3.55 -5.61 -4.69
C LEU A 221 -4.79 -4.99 -4.01
N PRO A 222 -5.88 -4.74 -4.76
CA PRO A 222 -7.09 -4.15 -4.22
C PRO A 222 -8.00 -5.23 -3.60
N LEU A 223 -8.59 -4.92 -2.45
CA LEU A 223 -9.70 -5.66 -1.83
C LEU A 223 -11.07 -5.09 -2.22
N TYR A 224 -11.10 -4.19 -3.20
CA TYR A 224 -12.28 -3.53 -3.71
C TYR A 224 -12.36 -3.64 -5.23
N GLY A 225 -13.55 -3.35 -5.72
CA GLY A 225 -13.91 -3.20 -7.11
C GLY A 225 -14.62 -1.88 -7.35
N TYR A 226 -15.09 -1.68 -8.58
CA TYR A 226 -15.96 -0.57 -8.94
C TYR A 226 -17.17 -1.07 -9.71
N PHE A 227 -18.30 -0.40 -9.54
CA PHE A 227 -19.51 -0.59 -10.33
C PHE A 227 -19.91 0.74 -10.97
N TRP A 228 -19.91 0.79 -12.30
CA TRP A 228 -20.28 1.92 -13.12
C TRP A 228 -21.76 1.86 -13.44
N ASN A 229 -22.52 2.78 -12.86
CA ASN A 229 -23.94 2.90 -13.14
C ASN A 229 -24.16 3.60 -14.49
N ARG A 230 -25.24 3.22 -15.19
CA ARG A 230 -25.66 3.86 -16.44
C ARG A 230 -25.97 5.35 -16.30
N ASN A 231 -26.24 5.83 -15.08
CA ASN A 231 -26.44 7.25 -14.79
C ASN A 231 -25.13 8.04 -14.58
N GLY A 232 -23.97 7.43 -14.86
CA GLY A 232 -22.65 8.04 -14.73
C GLY A 232 -22.02 7.97 -13.34
N ARG A 233 -22.71 7.47 -12.32
CA ARG A 233 -22.14 7.32 -10.97
C ARG A 233 -21.31 6.05 -10.85
N VAL A 234 -20.11 6.16 -10.28
CA VAL A 234 -19.26 5.00 -9.96
C VAL A 234 -19.30 4.77 -8.45
N GLN A 235 -19.57 3.54 -8.04
CA GLN A 235 -19.57 3.13 -6.64
C GLN A 235 -18.47 2.10 -6.37
N ILE A 236 -17.92 2.12 -5.15
CA ILE A 236 -17.01 1.06 -4.70
C ILE A 236 -17.83 -0.21 -4.54
N LEU A 237 -17.28 -1.33 -5.03
CA LEU A 237 -17.84 -2.65 -4.89
C LEU A 237 -16.97 -3.45 -3.91
N THR A 238 -17.57 -4.03 -2.88
CA THR A 238 -16.88 -4.89 -1.91
C THR A 238 -17.29 -6.35 -2.03
N GLN A 239 -16.54 -7.25 -1.38
CA GLN A 239 -16.95 -8.67 -1.29
C GLN A 239 -18.27 -8.85 -0.55
N LYS A 240 -18.61 -7.94 0.37
CA LYS A 240 -19.93 -7.92 1.04
C LYS A 240 -21.04 -7.50 0.09
N ASP A 241 -20.77 -6.52 -0.77
CA ASP A 241 -21.73 -6.09 -1.78
C ASP A 241 -21.97 -7.20 -2.81
N LEU A 242 -20.93 -7.90 -3.25
CA LEU A 242 -21.03 -9.01 -4.20
C LEU A 242 -22.05 -10.08 -3.78
N LYS A 243 -22.16 -10.36 -2.48
CA LYS A 243 -23.19 -11.29 -1.94
C LYS A 243 -24.61 -10.83 -2.28
N LYS A 244 -24.89 -9.53 -2.24
CA LYS A 244 -26.19 -8.95 -2.62
C LYS A 244 -26.39 -8.94 -4.14
N PHE A 245 -25.31 -8.69 -4.89
CA PHE A 245 -25.37 -8.71 -6.35
C PHE A 245 -25.66 -10.11 -6.90
N ARG A 246 -25.22 -11.19 -6.24
CA ARG A 246 -25.52 -12.59 -6.61
C ARG A 246 -27.02 -12.89 -6.76
N GLU A 247 -27.88 -12.16 -6.04
CA GLU A 247 -29.33 -12.37 -6.08
C GLU A 247 -30.01 -11.67 -7.26
N SER A 248 -29.34 -10.69 -7.88
CA SER A 248 -29.97 -9.74 -8.81
C SER A 248 -29.15 -9.42 -10.05
N SER A 249 -28.00 -10.07 -10.23
CA SER A 249 -27.04 -9.76 -11.29
C SER A 249 -26.42 -11.04 -11.85
N GLU A 250 -26.09 -10.99 -13.14
CA GLU A 250 -25.26 -12.00 -13.76
C GLU A 250 -23.82 -11.81 -13.29
N ILE A 251 -23.18 -12.92 -12.91
CA ILE A 251 -21.76 -12.94 -12.51
C ILE A 251 -21.02 -13.83 -13.49
N ILE A 252 -20.16 -13.20 -14.28
CA ILE A 252 -19.35 -13.87 -15.30
C ILE A 252 -17.91 -13.93 -14.78
N LEU A 253 -17.29 -15.10 -14.92
CA LEU A 253 -15.86 -15.26 -14.69
C LEU A 253 -15.10 -14.64 -15.86
N ASN A 254 -14.23 -13.67 -15.58
CA ASN A 254 -13.33 -13.11 -16.58
C ASN A 254 -11.98 -13.85 -16.53
N GLU A 255 -11.40 -14.13 -17.70
CA GLU A 255 -10.11 -14.82 -17.83
C GLU A 255 -8.95 -14.04 -17.18
N ASP A 256 -9.06 -12.73 -17.07
CA ASP A 256 -8.10 -11.89 -16.33
C ASP A 256 -8.31 -11.90 -14.81
N GLY A 257 -9.21 -12.76 -14.31
CA GLY A 257 -9.49 -12.97 -12.90
C GLY A 257 -10.30 -11.82 -12.32
N PHE A 258 -11.51 -11.59 -12.81
CA PHE A 258 -12.45 -10.73 -12.11
C PHE A 258 -13.83 -11.33 -12.20
N PHE A 259 -14.61 -11.14 -11.14
CA PHE A 259 -16.05 -11.19 -11.30
C PHE A 259 -16.48 -9.96 -12.08
N PHE A 260 -16.99 -10.20 -13.27
CA PHE A 260 -17.78 -9.22 -14.00
C PHE A 260 -19.22 -9.33 -13.53
N VAL A 261 -19.70 -8.27 -12.90
CA VAL A 261 -21.06 -8.14 -12.40
C VAL A 261 -21.85 -7.29 -13.36
N LYS A 262 -22.94 -7.81 -13.92
CA LYS A 262 -23.78 -7.05 -14.87
C LYS A 262 -25.25 -7.13 -14.50
N ASN A 263 -25.92 -5.99 -14.53
CA ASN A 263 -27.37 -5.91 -14.38
C ASN A 263 -27.94 -4.69 -15.13
N SER A 264 -29.26 -4.45 -14.99
CA SER A 264 -29.95 -3.35 -15.64
C SER A 264 -29.45 -1.95 -15.24
N LYS A 265 -28.79 -1.83 -14.07
CA LYS A 265 -28.26 -0.56 -13.54
C LYS A 265 -26.87 -0.24 -14.03
N GLY A 266 -26.10 -1.23 -14.48
CA GLY A 266 -24.71 -1.01 -14.89
C GLY A 266 -23.86 -2.28 -14.88
N GLU A 267 -22.56 -2.06 -14.81
CA GLU A 267 -21.57 -3.13 -14.78
C GLU A 267 -20.46 -2.85 -13.77
N GLY A 268 -19.84 -3.90 -13.24
CA GLY A 268 -18.79 -3.78 -12.25
C GLY A 268 -17.79 -4.92 -12.27
N TYR A 269 -16.64 -4.64 -11.66
CA TYR A 269 -15.48 -5.52 -11.65
C TYR A 269 -14.95 -5.59 -10.22
N ILE A 270 -14.80 -6.80 -9.68
CA ILE A 270 -14.22 -7.05 -8.36
C ILE A 270 -13.38 -8.33 -8.39
N SER A 271 -12.25 -8.31 -7.67
CA SER A 271 -11.34 -9.45 -7.57
C SER A 271 -12.05 -10.70 -7.04
N ASP A 272 -11.64 -11.86 -7.51
CA ASP A 272 -12.11 -13.16 -7.03
C ASP A 272 -10.93 -14.02 -6.51
N LEU A 273 -11.23 -15.21 -5.96
CA LEU A 273 -10.20 -16.09 -5.40
C LEU A 273 -9.25 -16.63 -6.48
N ASN A 274 -9.75 -16.97 -7.67
CA ASN A 274 -8.93 -17.46 -8.77
C ASN A 274 -7.95 -16.39 -9.26
N THR A 275 -8.35 -15.12 -9.26
CA THR A 275 -7.44 -13.98 -9.48
C THR A 275 -6.30 -13.93 -8.48
N LEU A 276 -6.65 -14.06 -7.19
CA LEU A 276 -5.66 -13.99 -6.12
C LEU A 276 -4.67 -15.15 -6.24
N GLU A 277 -5.12 -16.33 -6.64
CA GLU A 277 -4.22 -17.46 -6.92
C GLU A 277 -3.30 -17.19 -8.11
N LYS A 278 -3.78 -16.57 -9.20
CA LYS A 278 -2.92 -16.18 -10.32
C LYS A 278 -1.86 -15.15 -9.88
N TYR A 279 -2.22 -14.20 -9.02
CA TYR A 279 -1.24 -13.28 -8.44
C TYR A 279 -0.26 -13.97 -7.48
N ASN A 280 -0.71 -14.95 -6.69
CA ASN A 280 0.20 -15.76 -5.86
C ASN A 280 1.24 -16.48 -6.73
N VAL A 281 0.83 -17.06 -7.87
CA VAL A 281 1.75 -17.65 -8.84
C VAL A 281 2.75 -16.61 -9.36
N LEU A 282 2.28 -15.40 -9.68
CA LEU A 282 3.13 -14.31 -10.15
C LEU A 282 4.16 -13.87 -9.09
N ILE A 283 3.72 -13.71 -7.84
CA ILE A 283 4.56 -13.35 -6.69
C ILE A 283 5.65 -14.38 -6.47
N ASN A 284 5.30 -15.67 -6.52
CA ASN A 284 6.26 -16.77 -6.38
C ASN A 284 7.23 -16.82 -7.55
N THR A 285 6.74 -16.65 -8.79
CA THR A 285 7.56 -16.67 -10.02
C THR A 285 8.62 -15.57 -9.99
N PHE A 286 8.24 -14.36 -9.59
CA PHE A 286 9.18 -13.24 -9.48
C PHE A 286 9.94 -13.20 -8.15
N GLN A 287 9.66 -14.12 -7.22
CA GLN A 287 10.22 -14.18 -5.87
C GLN A 287 10.09 -12.84 -5.13
N LEU A 288 8.91 -12.22 -5.24
CA LEU A 288 8.62 -10.97 -4.56
C LEU A 288 8.56 -11.19 -3.04
N LYS A 289 8.71 -10.11 -2.27
CA LYS A 289 8.65 -10.18 -0.81
C LYS A 289 7.28 -10.64 -0.28
N GLY A 290 6.21 -10.29 -0.98
CA GLY A 290 4.85 -10.65 -0.59
C GLY A 290 3.78 -9.78 -1.23
N THR A 291 2.58 -9.85 -0.68
CA THR A 291 1.42 -9.09 -1.15
C THR A 291 1.07 -7.97 -0.17
N ALA A 292 0.73 -6.79 -0.68
CA ALA A 292 0.19 -5.69 0.10
C ALA A 292 -1.28 -5.42 -0.26
N PHE A 293 -2.21 -5.64 0.65
CA PHE A 293 -3.64 -5.51 0.37
C PHE A 293 -4.19 -4.14 0.76
N TRP A 294 -4.76 -3.44 -0.24
CA TRP A 294 -5.53 -2.21 -0.04
C TRP A 294 -7.03 -2.48 -0.13
N ARG A 295 -7.79 -2.49 0.96
CA ARG A 295 -7.35 -2.45 2.35
C ARG A 295 -8.36 -3.19 3.22
N VAL A 296 -7.95 -3.58 4.41
CA VAL A 296 -8.83 -4.26 5.37
C VAL A 296 -10.07 -3.41 5.65
N GLY A 297 -11.23 -4.06 5.61
CA GLY A 297 -12.53 -3.45 5.87
C GLY A 297 -13.37 -3.14 4.62
N PHE A 298 -12.78 -3.28 3.42
CA PHE A 298 -13.57 -3.58 2.22
C PHE A 298 -14.10 -5.02 2.31
#